data_AF-A0A7X5L8M8-F1
#
_entry.id   AF-A0A7X5L8M8-F1
#
_cell.length_a   1.000
_cell.length_b   1.000
_cell.length_c   1.000
_cell.angle_alpha   90.00
_cell.angle_beta   90.00
_cell.angle_gamma   90.00
#
_symmetry.space_group_name_H-M   'P 1'
#
loop_
_entity.id
_entity.type
_entity.pdbx_description
1 polymer ?
#
loop_
_entity_poly.entity_id
_entity_poly.type
_entity_poly.pdbx_seq_one_letter_code
_entity_poly.pdbx_strand_id
1 'polypeptide(L)' 'MTKRQKEIIKDNFNAYIANFGYIAIEKEDYGKGFYVYTSEERKESGSWTQYCYNIDYLNGVV' A
#
# COMPACT_ATOMS: atom_id res chain seq x y z
N MET A 1 6.17 -14.51 -3.38
CA MET A 1 4.92 -13.87 -3.84
C MET A 1 4.32 -14.71 -4.97
N THR A 2 3.20 -15.36 -4.69
CA THR A 2 2.47 -16.21 -5.65
C THR A 2 1.75 -15.34 -6.70
N LYS A 3 1.32 -15.95 -7.81
CA LYS A 3 0.57 -15.25 -8.87
C LYS A 3 -0.74 -14.63 -8.35
N ARG A 4 -1.48 -15.38 -7.54
CA ARG A 4 -2.72 -14.92 -6.90
C ARG A 4 -2.49 -13.70 -6.00
N GLN A 5 -1.41 -13.69 -5.21
CA GLN A 5 -1.06 -12.53 -4.39
C GLN A 5 -0.79 -11.28 -5.24
N LYS A 6 -0.10 -11.42 -6.38
CA LYS A 6 0.15 -10.31 -7.31
C LYS A 6 -1.12 -9.73 -7.91
N GLU A 7 -2.09 -10.59 -8.24
CA GLU A 7 -3.36 -10.19 -8.84
C GLU A 7 -4.26 -9.46 -7.82
N ILE A 8 -4.37 -9.96 -6.59
CA ILE A 8 -5.18 -9.28 -5.56
C ILE A 8 -4.56 -7.93 -5.18
N ILE A 9 -3.22 -7.85 -5.10
CA ILE A 9 -2.52 -6.59 -4.86
C ILE A 9 -2.87 -5.59 -5.96
N LYS A 10 -2.81 -6.01 -7.23
CA LYS A 10 -3.16 -5.19 -8.39
C LYS A 10 -4.61 -4.69 -8.35
N ASP A 11 -5.57 -5.55 -8.01
CA ASP A 11 -6.98 -5.18 -7.98
C ASP A 11 -7.30 -4.20 -6.84
N ASN A 12 -6.72 -4.41 -5.65
CA ASN A 12 -6.84 -3.46 -4.55
C ASN A 12 -6.16 -2.13 -4.88
N PHE A 13 -4.98 -2.14 -5.51
CA PHE A 13 -4.34 -0.92 -6.00
C PHE A 13 -5.25 -0.12 -6.94
N ASN A 14 -5.91 -0.79 -7.88
CA ASN A 14 -6.86 -0.13 -8.78
C ASN A 14 -8.04 0.48 -8.01
N ALA A 15 -8.57 -0.21 -6.99
CA ALA A 15 -9.62 0.33 -6.13
C ALA A 15 -9.15 1.54 -5.31
N TYR A 16 -7.91 1.52 -4.78
CA TYR A 16 -7.33 2.65 -4.07
C TYR A 16 -7.13 3.86 -4.99
N ILE A 17 -6.61 3.65 -6.21
CA ILE A 17 -6.49 4.73 -7.20
C ILE A 17 -7.87 5.28 -7.58
N ALA A 18 -8.88 4.42 -7.78
CA ALA A 18 -10.23 4.85 -8.10
C ALA A 18 -10.88 5.68 -6.97
N ASN A 19 -10.60 5.36 -5.70
CA ASN A 19 -11.19 6.03 -4.55
C ASN A 19 -10.43 7.30 -4.12
N PHE A 20 -9.10 7.29 -4.16
CA PHE A 20 -8.26 8.36 -3.62
C PHE A 20 -7.54 9.18 -4.70
N GLY A 21 -7.51 8.72 -5.96
CA GLY A 21 -6.76 9.33 -7.05
C GLY A 21 -5.25 9.16 -6.96
N TYR A 22 -4.72 8.77 -5.80
CA TYR A 22 -3.30 8.59 -5.54
C TYR A 22 -3.04 7.46 -4.56
N ILE A 23 -2.02 6.65 -4.86
CA ILE A 23 -1.44 5.72 -3.88
C ILE A 23 0.05 5.56 -4.12
N ALA A 24 0.83 5.63 -3.05
CA ALA A 24 2.24 5.24 -3.05
C ALA A 24 2.47 4.25 -1.91
N ILE A 25 3.25 3.21 -2.19
CA ILE A 25 3.68 2.24 -1.18
C ILE A 25 5.18 2.20 -1.16
N GLU A 26 5.74 2.43 0.02
CA GLU A 26 7.18 2.43 0.23
C GLU A 26 7.54 1.36 1.24
N LYS A 27 8.61 0.62 0.97
CA LYS A 27 9.12 -0.36 1.91
C LYS A 27 9.74 0.39 3.08
N GLU A 28 9.45 -0.06 4.29
CA GLU A 28 10.09 0.46 5.48
C GLU A 28 11.62 0.28 5.43
N ASP A 29 12.35 1.33 5.83
CA ASP A 29 13.82 1.34 5.76
C ASP A 29 14.48 0.35 6.74
N TYR A 30 13.97 0.26 7.97
CA TYR A 30 14.60 -0.47 9.07
C TYR A 30 13.85 -1.72 9.54
N GLY A 31 12.65 -1.96 8.99
CA GLY A 31 11.80 -3.07 9.37
C GLY A 31 11.40 -3.95 8.19
N LYS A 32 10.24 -4.59 8.34
CA LYS A 32 9.70 -5.54 7.33
C LYS A 32 8.38 -5.08 6.74
N GLY A 33 7.88 -3.93 7.17
CA GLY A 33 6.59 -3.42 6.74
C GLY A 33 6.67 -2.51 5.52
N PHE A 34 5.52 -1.90 5.26
CA PHE A 34 5.27 -1.02 4.14
C PHE A 34 4.46 0.19 4.61
N TYR A 35 4.89 1.38 4.22
CA TYR A 35 4.15 2.62 4.39
C TYR A 35 3.25 2.85 3.19
N VAL A 36 1.99 3.19 3.42
CA VAL A 36 1.00 3.47 2.40
C VAL A 36 0.58 4.92 2.49
N TYR A 37 0.66 5.64 1.38
CA TYR A 37 0.31 7.05 1.26
C TYR A 37 -0.85 7.17 0.27
N THR A 38 -1.88 7.91 0.64
CA THR A 38 -3.10 8.09 -0.18
C THR A 38 -3.22 9.51 -0.76
N SER A 39 -2.20 10.35 -0.60
CA SER A 39 -2.05 11.64 -1.28
C SER A 39 -0.57 12.00 -1.44
N GLU A 40 -0.26 12.85 -2.42
CA GLU A 40 1.09 13.36 -2.64
C GLU A 40 1.61 14.15 -1.43
N GLU A 41 0.78 15.03 -0.86
CA GLU A 41 1.13 15.82 0.34
C GLU A 41 1.55 14.94 1.52
N ARG A 42 0.86 13.82 1.74
CA ARG A 42 1.20 12.84 2.79
C ARG A 42 2.53 12.17 2.51
N LYS A 43 2.82 11.90 1.24
CA LYS A 43 4.10 11.32 0.84
C LYS A 43 5.25 12.31 1.07
N GLU A 44 5.09 13.54 0.60
CA GLU A 44 6.11 14.59 0.72
C GLU A 44 6.42 14.95 2.17
N SER A 45 5.41 14.94 3.03
CA SER A 45 5.57 15.18 4.47
C SER A 45 6.01 13.93 5.26
N GLY A 46 6.16 12.77 4.61
CA GLY A 46 6.46 11.50 5.26
C GLY A 46 5.35 11.00 6.20
N SER A 47 4.13 11.54 6.10
CA SER A 47 2.97 11.20 6.94
C SER A 47 2.14 10.07 6.32
N TRP A 48 2.56 8.82 6.54
CA TRP A 48 1.86 7.65 6.00
C TRP A 48 0.41 7.55 6.48
N THR A 49 -0.49 7.14 5.59
CA THR A 49 -1.90 6.88 5.90
C THR A 49 -2.06 5.58 6.67
N GLN A 50 -1.31 4.55 6.27
CA GLN A 50 -1.36 3.23 6.89
C GLN A 50 0.02 2.58 6.91
N TYR A 51 0.29 1.79 7.94
CA TYR A 51 1.44 0.90 7.99
C TYR A 51 0.97 -0.56 7.88
N CYS A 52 1.60 -1.33 7.01
CA CYS A 52 1.30 -2.73 6.77
C CYS A 52 2.52 -3.60 7.06
N TYR A 53 2.43 -4.50 8.04
CA TYR A 53 3.51 -5.43 8.40
C TYR A 53 3.85 -6.44 7.29
N ASN A 54 2.87 -6.73 6.43
CA ASN A 54 3.03 -7.52 5.22
C ASN A 54 2.16 -6.89 4.13
N ILE A 55 2.66 -6.81 2.90
CA ILE A 55 1.89 -6.31 1.75
C ILE A 55 0.64 -7.16 1.47
N ASP A 56 0.61 -8.42 1.95
CA ASP A 56 -0.60 -9.24 1.93
C ASP A 56 -1.75 -8.65 2.77
N TYR A 57 -1.49 -7.80 3.77
CA TYR A 57 -2.57 -7.10 4.50
C TYR A 57 -3.35 -6.12 3.62
N LEU A 58 -2.73 -5.63 2.55
CA LEU A 58 -3.41 -4.80 1.56
C LEU A 58 -4.33 -5.61 0.67
N ASN A 59 -4.30 -6.94 0.76
CA ASN A 59 -5.27 -7.82 0.12
C ASN A 59 -6.58 -7.98 0.90
N GLY A 60 -6.72 -7.41 2.10
CA GLY A 60 -7.90 -7.59 2.94
C GLY A 60 -8.14 -9.03 3.42
N VAL A 61 -7.17 -9.93 3.19
CA VAL A 61 -7.21 -11.32 3.67
C VAL A 61 -6.31 -11.39 4.90
N VAL A 62 -6.93 -11.43 6.07
CA VAL A 62 -6.30 -11.87 7.32
C VAL A 62 -6.02 -13.37 7.25
#